data_AF-A0A5C4VDT8-F1
#
_entry.id   AF-A0A5C4VDT8-F1
#
_cell.length_a   1.000
_cell.length_b   1.000
_cell.length_c   1.000
_cell.angle_alpha   90.00
_cell.angle_beta   90.00
_cell.angle_gamma   90.00
#
_symmetry.space_group_name_H-M   'P 1'
#
loop_
_entity.id
_entity.type
_entity.pdbx_description
1 polymer ?
#
loop_
_entity_poly.entity_id
_entity_poly.type
_entity_poly.pdbx_seq_one_letter_code
_entity_poly.pdbx_strand_id
1 'polypeptide(L)'
;MGLVLAAAVAGLLIGDSWLWVAVQWSPPAYGAFYAHNGFDTLTVVALLMAAPVKAALLWLILRAPAPGPLSRRARALRRLLYLAVAYALVLWLPIALLPDVVDAAFQLALWTAIDVLYLLVIRWRSGMLRTAAGVLFALELAGMADELLDELDLLELGSGDILGLGLMLGGVAATVITVIGQWRDGRWSRGTLTAGWLSVGVYALVIPLNLLLEEVFSGSLATSVMMDAVGLVSTVWIAATARELPADDRLEDLPPARRRAVRVAVATVAVLPIIAMIQPEQNAYLTYTDRSPGCYDRPSFGDVKPAARDAVFLCRARSTDGGVPPMFPDGLSDQAILAYGRELCRAKDRNEQEAILKRAGSARPAWGADPWDLVYVCPEIIGETHPELLRSTAEMKAANDAYIAEQNARCRDPWPRTKGVVQATANYFLFVDGDPGYLVHDPADEAAEEAAGQAMDKVFDDSTGIGVARTAALIGHVEDVVDLCLTVKALRTAPPRRTAGWDQVNEVPIVSLSGRLTVPEKGEGEVGAGAPMPNLAIAGKGRYRLRVYVRVGDVGEEHLVVVFPGASRKRLKLKP
;
A
#
# COMPACT_ATOMS: atom_id res chain seq x y z
N MET A 1 33.40 -16.81 10.94
CA MET A 1 34.04 -16.03 12.02
C MET A 1 35.04 -15.02 11.47
N GLY A 2 36.18 -15.44 10.88
CA GLY A 2 37.19 -14.51 10.33
C GLY A 2 36.63 -13.53 9.29
N LEU A 3 35.77 -14.01 8.39
CA LEU A 3 35.09 -13.17 7.39
C LEU A 3 34.13 -12.13 8.00
N VAL A 4 33.42 -12.46 9.09
CA VAL A 4 32.51 -11.53 9.77
C VAL A 4 33.27 -10.40 10.46
N LEU A 5 34.38 -10.73 11.14
CA LEU A 5 35.24 -9.74 11.76
C LEU A 5 36.00 -8.89 10.73
N ALA A 6 36.46 -9.50 9.63
CA ALA A 6 37.07 -8.79 8.52
C ALA A 6 36.08 -7.83 7.83
N ALA A 7 34.81 -8.24 7.64
CA ALA A 7 33.77 -7.39 7.09
C ALA A 7 33.41 -6.22 8.03
N ALA A 8 33.39 -6.44 9.35
CA ALA A 8 33.20 -5.35 10.33
C ALA A 8 34.36 -4.33 10.30
N VAL A 9 35.60 -4.80 10.20
CA VAL A 9 36.78 -3.93 10.03
C VAL A 9 36.76 -3.21 8.68
N ALA A 10 36.33 -3.89 7.61
CA ALA A 10 36.16 -3.27 6.30
C ALA A 10 35.05 -2.21 6.29
N GLY A 11 33.97 -2.40 7.05
CA GLY A 11 32.91 -1.41 7.23
C GLY A 11 33.42 -0.08 7.79
N LEU A 12 34.36 -0.13 8.74
CA LEU A 12 35.01 1.07 9.30
C LEU A 12 35.91 1.81 8.29
N LEU A 13 36.39 1.12 7.25
CA LEU A 13 37.39 1.66 6.31
C LEU A 13 36.82 2.01 4.93
N ILE A 14 35.78 1.28 4.49
CA ILE A 14 35.27 1.27 3.11
C ILE A 14 33.80 1.73 3.06
N GLY A 15 33.12 1.81 4.20
CA GLY A 15 31.77 2.38 4.32
C GLY A 15 30.76 1.44 4.99
N ASP A 16 29.70 2.07 5.49
CA ASP A 16 28.62 1.52 6.31
C ASP A 16 27.94 0.26 5.74
N SER A 17 27.87 0.14 4.41
CA SER A 17 27.26 -0.99 3.71
C SER A 17 27.97 -2.33 3.97
N TRP A 18 29.27 -2.34 4.27
CA TRP A 18 29.99 -3.58 4.63
C TRP A 18 29.78 -3.96 6.10
N LEU A 19 29.52 -2.98 6.96
CA LEU A 19 29.14 -3.20 8.36
C LEU A 19 27.77 -3.89 8.44
N TRP A 20 26.85 -3.49 7.57
CA TRP A 20 25.54 -4.12 7.39
C TRP A 20 25.65 -5.60 6.99
N VAL A 21 26.42 -5.90 5.94
CA VAL A 21 26.65 -7.27 5.47
C VAL A 21 27.24 -8.15 6.57
N ALA A 22 28.14 -7.60 7.39
CA ALA A 22 28.71 -8.33 8.52
C ALA A 22 27.66 -8.78 9.54
N VAL A 23 26.59 -7.99 9.75
CA VAL A 23 25.59 -8.22 10.80
C VAL A 23 24.32 -8.90 10.29
N GLN A 24 23.81 -8.56 9.10
CA GLN A 24 22.51 -9.07 8.63
C GLN A 24 22.57 -10.26 7.66
N TRP A 25 23.73 -10.63 7.11
CA TRP A 25 23.81 -11.59 6.00
C TRP A 25 22.97 -11.22 4.75
N SER A 26 22.32 -10.06 4.72
CA SER A 26 21.57 -9.57 3.57
C SER A 26 22.52 -8.88 2.58
N PRO A 27 22.20 -8.91 1.27
CA PRO A 27 22.98 -8.20 0.26
C PRO A 27 23.15 -6.71 0.61
N PRO A 28 24.31 -6.10 0.29
CA PRO A 28 24.55 -4.68 0.58
C PRO A 28 23.49 -3.74 -0.03
N ALA A 29 22.82 -4.16 -1.10
CA ALA A 29 21.73 -3.43 -1.75
C ALA A 29 20.56 -3.12 -0.79
N TYR A 30 20.27 -4.01 0.17
CA TYR A 30 19.25 -3.74 1.20
C TYR A 30 19.72 -2.68 2.20
N GLY A 31 21.01 -2.64 2.53
CA GLY A 31 21.57 -1.59 3.41
C GLY A 31 21.45 -0.19 2.79
N ALA A 32 21.61 -0.08 1.46
CA ALA A 32 21.43 1.18 0.73
C ALA A 32 19.96 1.66 0.69
N PHE A 33 19.01 0.73 0.82
CA PHE A 33 17.58 1.04 0.94
C PHE A 33 17.24 1.64 2.31
N TYR A 34 17.82 1.11 3.39
CA TYR A 34 17.55 1.59 4.75
C TYR A 34 18.37 2.83 5.16
N ALA A 35 19.48 3.12 4.49
CA ALA A 35 20.38 4.20 4.86
C ALA A 35 20.95 4.92 3.62
N HIS A 36 20.07 5.61 2.88
CA HIS A 36 20.46 6.36 1.67
C HIS A 36 21.52 7.45 1.96
N ASN A 37 21.58 7.94 3.21
CA ASN A 37 22.50 8.96 3.68
C ASN A 37 23.60 8.43 4.63
N GLY A 38 23.81 7.11 4.70
CA GLY A 38 24.69 6.45 5.68
C GLY A 38 24.01 6.15 7.01
N PHE A 39 24.66 5.34 7.86
CA PHE A 39 24.16 5.01 9.19
C PHE A 39 24.54 6.11 10.18
N ASP A 40 23.63 6.44 11.11
CA ASP A 40 23.99 7.32 12.22
C ASP A 40 25.09 6.67 13.09
N THR A 41 25.83 7.50 13.84
CA THR A 41 26.96 7.05 14.65
C THR A 41 26.56 5.95 15.62
N LEU A 42 25.34 6.00 16.11
CA LEU A 42 24.82 5.04 17.07
C LEU A 42 24.54 3.68 16.43
N THR A 43 23.96 3.66 15.24
CA THR A 43 23.72 2.46 14.43
C THR A 43 25.05 1.80 14.07
N VAL A 44 26.05 2.59 13.69
CA VAL A 44 27.42 2.10 13.45
C VAL A 44 27.97 1.42 14.72
N VAL A 45 27.83 2.05 15.90
CA VAL A 45 28.26 1.46 17.18
C VAL A 45 27.50 0.17 17.49
N ALA A 46 26.18 0.14 17.29
CA ALA A 46 25.36 -1.04 17.52
C ALA A 46 25.77 -2.21 16.61
N LEU A 47 25.96 -1.96 15.32
CA LEU A 47 26.42 -2.94 14.34
C LEU A 47 27.84 -3.45 14.66
N LEU A 48 28.75 -2.57 15.10
CA LEU A 48 30.08 -2.95 15.58
C LEU A 48 30.04 -3.86 16.81
N MET A 49 29.09 -3.66 17.72
CA MET A 49 28.88 -4.52 18.88
C MET A 49 28.17 -5.83 18.53
N ALA A 50 27.28 -5.83 17.54
CA ALA A 50 26.58 -7.01 17.05
C ALA A 50 27.52 -8.00 16.32
N ALA A 51 28.49 -7.49 15.55
CA ALA A 51 29.45 -8.31 14.81
C ALA A 51 30.26 -9.32 15.67
N PRO A 52 30.87 -8.96 16.81
CA PRO A 52 31.58 -9.92 17.66
C PRO A 52 30.63 -10.90 18.37
N VAL A 53 29.41 -10.45 18.74
CA VAL A 53 28.36 -11.33 19.29
C VAL A 53 28.01 -12.40 18.25
N LYS A 54 27.70 -11.99 17.03
CA LYS A 54 27.43 -12.88 15.90
C LYS A 54 28.59 -13.82 15.61
N ALA A 55 29.83 -13.31 15.60
CA ALA A 55 31.02 -14.14 15.41
C ALA A 55 31.17 -15.20 16.50
N ALA A 56 30.86 -14.87 17.76
CA ALA A 56 30.85 -15.80 18.88
C ALA A 56 29.72 -16.85 18.76
N LEU A 57 28.51 -16.45 18.35
CA LEU A 57 27.40 -17.38 18.11
C LEU A 57 27.71 -18.35 16.96
N LEU A 58 28.29 -17.86 15.85
CA LEU A 58 28.76 -18.71 14.75
C LEU A 58 29.85 -19.68 15.19
N TRP A 59 30.79 -19.23 16.02
CA TRP A 59 31.78 -20.12 16.59
C TRP A 59 31.13 -21.20 17.48
N LEU A 60 30.12 -20.84 18.27
CA LEU A 60 29.35 -21.81 19.04
C LEU A 60 28.61 -22.79 18.14
N ILE A 61 28.03 -22.37 17.01
CA ILE A 61 27.34 -23.24 16.04
C ILE A 61 28.33 -24.24 15.42
N LEU A 62 29.50 -23.77 14.98
CA LEU A 62 30.50 -24.54 14.24
C LEU A 62 31.37 -25.46 15.12
N ARG A 63 31.16 -25.47 16.45
CA ARG A 63 31.89 -26.38 17.34
C ARG A 63 31.62 -27.84 16.98
N ALA A 64 32.70 -28.63 17.00
CA ALA A 64 32.65 -30.06 16.67
C ALA A 64 31.58 -30.82 17.49
N PRO A 65 30.86 -31.78 16.86
CA PRO A 65 29.94 -32.68 17.53
C PRO A 65 30.58 -33.39 18.74
N ALA A 66 29.83 -33.61 19.83
CA ALA A 66 30.35 -34.44 20.91
C ALA A 66 30.56 -35.88 20.39
N PRO A 67 31.72 -36.51 20.65
CA PRO A 67 31.94 -37.90 20.29
C PRO A 67 31.06 -38.81 21.16
N GLY A 68 30.53 -39.88 20.58
CA GLY A 68 29.75 -40.89 21.30
C GLY A 68 28.86 -41.72 20.38
N PRO A 69 28.39 -42.90 20.85
CA PRO A 69 27.49 -43.74 20.09
C PRO A 69 26.13 -43.02 19.90
N LEU A 70 25.52 -43.22 18.73
CA LEU A 70 24.19 -42.72 18.42
C LEU A 70 23.33 -43.85 17.86
N SER A 71 22.10 -43.95 18.35
CA SER A 71 21.06 -44.74 17.70
C SER A 71 20.78 -44.23 16.27
N ARG A 72 20.20 -45.08 15.42
CA ARG A 72 19.85 -44.70 14.03
C ARG A 72 18.95 -43.45 13.98
N ARG A 73 17.99 -43.35 14.90
CA ARG A 73 17.06 -42.20 15.02
C ARG A 73 17.78 -40.94 15.48
N ALA A 74 18.65 -41.06 16.49
CA ALA A 74 19.46 -39.94 16.99
C ALA A 74 20.43 -39.41 15.93
N ARG A 75 21.00 -40.30 15.10
CA ARG A 75 21.84 -39.92 13.96
C ARG A 75 21.06 -39.17 12.88
N ALA A 76 19.83 -39.61 12.58
CA ALA A 76 18.95 -38.92 11.64
C ALA A 76 18.59 -37.53 12.16
N LEU A 77 18.17 -37.42 13.42
CA LEU A 77 17.83 -36.14 14.06
C LEU A 77 19.02 -35.18 14.03
N ARG A 78 20.22 -35.64 14.41
CA ARG A 78 21.43 -34.81 14.34
C ARG A 78 21.67 -34.26 12.92
N ARG A 79 21.50 -35.08 11.88
CA ARG A 79 21.70 -34.65 10.49
C ARG A 79 20.67 -33.60 10.07
N LEU A 80 19.40 -33.79 10.41
CA LEU A 80 18.34 -32.85 10.08
C LEU A 80 18.49 -31.53 10.85
N LEU A 81 18.89 -31.56 12.13
CA LEU A 81 19.19 -30.35 12.88
C LEU A 81 20.37 -29.57 12.28
N TYR A 82 21.42 -30.24 11.80
CA TYR A 82 22.49 -29.56 11.07
C TYR A 82 22.06 -29.07 9.68
N LEU A 83 21.10 -29.74 9.03
CA LEU A 83 20.49 -29.24 7.80
C LEU A 83 19.69 -27.96 8.05
N ALA A 84 18.89 -27.92 9.12
CA ALA A 84 18.18 -26.70 9.56
C ALA A 84 19.16 -25.56 9.89
N VAL A 85 20.28 -25.86 10.56
CA VAL A 85 21.35 -24.88 10.82
C VAL A 85 21.99 -24.40 9.51
N ALA A 86 22.27 -25.30 8.56
CA ALA A 86 22.83 -24.93 7.27
C ALA A 86 21.86 -24.08 6.44
N TYR A 87 20.56 -24.39 6.53
CA TYR A 87 19.50 -23.62 5.93
C TYR A 87 19.47 -22.19 6.48
N ALA A 88 19.38 -22.04 7.81
CA ALA A 88 19.33 -20.74 8.48
C ALA A 88 20.56 -19.86 8.23
N LEU A 89 21.73 -20.46 7.98
CA LEU A 89 22.97 -19.72 7.77
C LEU A 89 23.27 -19.40 6.30
N VAL A 90 22.98 -20.33 5.38
CA VAL A 90 23.52 -20.25 4.00
C VAL A 90 22.52 -20.70 2.95
N LEU A 91 21.75 -21.79 3.17
CA LEU A 91 20.90 -22.33 2.09
C LEU A 91 19.66 -21.48 1.82
N TRP A 92 19.27 -20.57 2.71
CA TRP A 92 18.19 -19.63 2.44
C TRP A 92 18.46 -18.77 1.19
N LEU A 93 19.71 -18.38 0.92
CA LEU A 93 20.08 -17.54 -0.23
C LEU A 93 19.80 -18.21 -1.59
N PRO A 94 20.28 -19.43 -1.88
CA PRO A 94 19.96 -20.11 -3.13
C PRO A 94 18.50 -20.60 -3.18
N ILE A 95 17.85 -20.84 -2.04
CA ILE A 95 16.44 -21.26 -2.01
C ILE A 95 15.51 -20.07 -2.30
N ALA A 96 15.88 -18.85 -1.88
CA ALA A 96 15.19 -17.61 -2.27
C ALA A 96 15.27 -17.29 -3.78
N LEU A 97 16.03 -18.07 -4.57
CA LEU A 97 16.00 -18.00 -6.03
C LEU A 97 14.99 -18.98 -6.66
N LEU A 98 14.43 -19.88 -5.86
CA LEU A 98 13.36 -20.79 -6.25
C LEU A 98 12.01 -20.13 -5.93
N PRO A 99 10.91 -20.62 -6.54
CA PRO A 99 9.57 -20.17 -6.16
C PRO A 99 9.31 -20.39 -4.66
N ASP A 100 8.63 -19.45 -4.01
CA ASP A 100 8.40 -19.44 -2.56
C ASP A 100 7.71 -20.73 -2.05
N VAL A 101 6.79 -21.29 -2.85
CA VAL A 101 6.18 -22.62 -2.62
C VAL A 101 7.20 -23.75 -2.39
N VAL A 102 8.37 -23.70 -3.05
CA VAL A 102 9.41 -24.73 -2.89
C VAL A 102 10.07 -24.59 -1.52
N ASP A 103 10.28 -23.36 -1.06
CA ASP A 103 10.85 -23.09 0.26
C ASP A 103 9.88 -23.52 1.36
N ALA A 104 8.62 -23.09 1.28
CA ALA A 104 7.57 -23.47 2.22
C ALA A 104 7.40 -24.99 2.32
N ALA A 105 7.38 -25.69 1.16
CA ALA A 105 7.29 -27.15 1.12
C ALA A 105 8.52 -27.84 1.74
N PHE A 106 9.73 -27.32 1.46
CA PHE A 106 10.97 -27.84 2.04
C PHE A 106 11.00 -27.68 3.56
N GLN A 107 10.63 -26.50 4.06
CA GLN A 107 10.58 -26.20 5.48
C GLN A 107 9.57 -27.09 6.22
N LEU A 108 8.34 -27.20 5.69
CA LEU A 108 7.31 -28.07 6.24
C LEU A 108 7.80 -29.52 6.34
N ALA A 109 8.43 -30.04 5.27
CA ALA A 109 8.96 -31.41 5.25
C ALA A 109 10.11 -31.61 6.25
N LEU A 110 11.02 -30.63 6.35
CA LEU A 110 12.16 -30.67 7.26
C LEU A 110 11.71 -30.67 8.72
N TRP A 111 10.85 -29.74 9.11
CA TRP A 111 10.35 -29.61 10.48
C TRP A 111 9.47 -30.77 10.89
N THR A 112 8.60 -31.27 10.00
CA THR A 112 7.82 -32.50 10.24
C THR A 112 8.73 -33.68 10.63
N ALA A 113 9.84 -33.87 9.90
CA ALA A 113 10.77 -34.93 10.17
C ALA A 113 11.54 -34.73 11.49
N ILE A 114 11.88 -33.49 11.83
CA ILE A 114 12.53 -33.12 13.10
C ILE A 114 11.60 -33.39 14.28
N ASP A 115 10.35 -32.96 14.23
CA ASP A 115 9.38 -33.08 15.33
C ASP A 115 9.03 -34.53 15.65
N VAL A 116 8.80 -35.33 14.60
CA VAL A 116 8.60 -36.78 14.75
C VAL A 116 9.81 -37.41 15.43
N LEU A 117 11.03 -37.01 15.04
CA LEU A 117 12.23 -37.53 15.66
C LEU A 117 12.45 -36.99 17.08
N TYR A 118 12.06 -35.76 17.42
CA TYR A 118 12.05 -35.27 18.79
C TYR A 118 11.13 -36.10 19.69
N LEU A 119 9.91 -36.40 19.24
CA LEU A 119 8.99 -37.28 19.96
C LEU A 119 9.55 -38.69 20.19
N LEU A 120 10.41 -39.18 19.29
CA LEU A 120 11.00 -40.51 19.35
C LEU A 120 12.35 -40.58 20.09
N VAL A 121 13.14 -39.51 20.06
CA VAL A 121 14.50 -39.47 20.60
C VAL A 121 14.54 -38.92 22.02
N ILE A 122 13.71 -37.92 22.34
CA ILE A 122 13.61 -37.38 23.71
C ILE A 122 12.91 -38.40 24.60
N ARG A 123 13.49 -38.67 25.77
CA ARG A 123 12.93 -39.55 26.80
C ARG A 123 11.87 -38.79 27.60
N TRP A 124 10.66 -38.76 27.07
CA TRP A 124 9.50 -38.18 27.74
C TRP A 124 9.14 -38.99 28.99
N ARG A 125 9.35 -38.41 30.17
CA ARG A 125 9.13 -39.10 31.47
C ARG A 125 7.66 -39.39 31.76
N SER A 126 6.72 -38.70 31.11
CA SER A 126 5.28 -38.98 31.18
C SER A 126 4.67 -39.07 29.78
N GLY A 127 3.70 -39.98 29.60
CA GLY A 127 2.93 -40.08 28.36
C GLY A 127 2.19 -38.79 28.04
N MET A 128 1.65 -38.12 29.06
CA MET A 128 0.94 -36.85 28.92
C MET A 128 1.83 -35.74 28.35
N LEU A 129 3.10 -35.64 28.78
CA LEU A 129 4.03 -34.64 28.24
C LEU A 129 4.36 -34.91 26.78
N ARG A 130 4.48 -36.19 26.40
CA ARG A 130 4.69 -36.61 25.01
C ARG A 130 3.47 -36.30 24.13
N THR A 131 2.26 -36.53 24.63
CA THR A 131 1.02 -36.18 23.93
C THR A 131 0.90 -34.67 23.76
N ALA A 132 1.18 -33.89 24.81
CA ALA A 132 1.20 -32.43 24.73
C ALA A 132 2.20 -31.93 23.69
N ALA A 133 3.42 -32.49 23.68
CA ALA A 133 4.42 -32.16 22.66
C ALA A 133 3.92 -32.49 21.24
N GLY A 134 3.28 -33.65 21.04
CA GLY A 134 2.71 -34.01 19.74
C GLY A 134 1.62 -33.07 19.26
N VAL A 135 0.75 -32.59 20.16
CA VAL A 135 -0.28 -31.58 19.83
C VAL A 135 0.37 -30.24 19.45
N LEU A 136 1.37 -29.79 20.21
CA LEU A 136 2.04 -28.51 19.93
C LEU A 136 2.83 -28.54 18.62
N PHE A 137 3.52 -29.64 18.31
CA PHE A 137 4.17 -29.82 16.99
C PHE A 137 3.15 -29.85 15.85
N ALA A 138 1.99 -30.49 16.04
CA ALA A 138 0.94 -30.48 15.02
C ALA A 138 0.39 -29.08 14.77
N LEU A 139 0.28 -28.23 15.81
CA LEU A 139 -0.14 -26.83 15.67
C LEU A 139 0.91 -25.99 14.93
N GLU A 140 2.19 -26.18 15.25
CA GLU A 140 3.30 -25.53 14.52
C GLU A 140 3.29 -25.90 13.03
N LEU A 141 3.18 -27.19 12.71
CA LEU A 141 3.13 -27.68 11.33
C LEU A 141 1.86 -27.25 10.59
N ALA A 142 0.74 -27.07 11.30
CA ALA A 142 -0.47 -26.51 10.70
C ALA A 142 -0.24 -25.06 10.25
N GLY A 143 0.57 -24.29 10.97
CA GLY A 143 0.95 -22.94 10.57
C GLY A 143 1.80 -22.90 9.32
N MET A 144 2.84 -23.75 9.26
CA MET A 144 3.67 -23.89 8.06
C MET A 144 2.89 -24.45 6.85
N ALA A 145 1.86 -25.27 7.10
CA ALA A 145 1.00 -25.79 6.04
C ALA A 145 0.04 -24.73 5.49
N ASP A 146 -0.46 -23.83 6.34
CA ASP A 146 -1.30 -22.69 5.93
C ASP A 146 -0.50 -21.73 5.03
N GLU A 147 0.74 -21.41 5.40
CA GLU A 147 1.68 -20.63 4.56
C GLU A 147 1.92 -21.30 3.20
N LEU A 148 2.07 -22.63 3.16
CA LEU A 148 2.21 -23.35 1.89
C LEU A 148 0.91 -23.33 1.04
N LEU A 149 -0.27 -23.29 1.66
CA LEU A 149 -1.54 -23.21 0.95
C LEU A 149 -1.75 -21.82 0.35
N ASP A 150 -1.36 -20.78 1.07
CA ASP A 150 -1.34 -19.39 0.60
C ASP A 150 -0.47 -19.25 -0.65
N GLU A 151 0.77 -19.75 -0.60
CA GLU A 151 1.70 -19.76 -1.75
C GLU A 151 1.23 -20.58 -2.97
N LEU A 152 0.21 -21.43 -2.78
CA LEU A 152 -0.41 -22.23 -3.85
C LEU A 152 -1.70 -21.62 -4.40
N ASP A 153 -2.09 -20.42 -3.94
CA ASP A 153 -3.39 -19.78 -4.22
C ASP A 153 -4.57 -20.73 -3.89
N LEU A 154 -4.43 -21.56 -2.85
CA LEU A 154 -5.46 -22.48 -2.40
C LEU A 154 -6.27 -21.89 -1.24
N LEU A 155 -7.37 -22.55 -0.89
CA LEU A 155 -8.26 -22.09 0.18
C LEU A 155 -7.51 -22.10 1.52
N GLU A 156 -7.12 -20.90 2.00
CA GLU A 156 -6.49 -20.68 3.30
C GLU A 156 -7.34 -21.25 4.44
N LEU A 157 -6.70 -21.75 5.50
CA LEU A 157 -7.39 -22.22 6.70
C LEU A 157 -7.89 -21.08 7.58
N GLY A 158 -7.47 -19.83 7.33
CA GLY A 158 -8.19 -18.64 7.77
C GLY A 158 -7.37 -17.35 7.76
N SER A 159 -7.77 -16.39 6.93
CA SER A 159 -7.21 -15.03 6.78
C SER A 159 -7.43 -14.09 7.98
N GLY A 160 -7.70 -14.62 9.18
CA GLY A 160 -7.95 -13.81 10.37
C GLY A 160 -6.68 -13.62 11.21
N ASP A 161 -6.37 -12.37 11.57
CA ASP A 161 -5.22 -12.00 12.42
C ASP A 161 -5.10 -12.85 13.71
N ILE A 162 -6.23 -13.29 14.25
CA ILE A 162 -6.32 -14.14 15.45
C ILE A 162 -5.75 -15.54 15.19
N LEU A 163 -6.01 -16.12 14.02
CA LEU A 163 -5.53 -17.45 13.65
C LEU A 163 -4.02 -17.40 13.39
N GLY A 164 -3.54 -16.39 12.65
CA GLY A 164 -2.11 -16.15 12.43
C GLY A 164 -1.33 -15.99 13.75
N LEU A 165 -1.87 -15.23 14.70
CA LEU A 165 -1.29 -15.11 16.04
C LEU A 165 -1.27 -16.47 16.79
N GLY A 166 -2.35 -17.24 16.68
CA GLY A 166 -2.44 -18.58 17.27
C GLY A 166 -1.37 -19.54 16.74
N LEU A 167 -1.11 -19.49 15.42
CA LEU A 167 -0.11 -20.31 14.75
C LEU A 167 1.32 -19.89 15.14
N MET A 168 1.60 -18.58 15.22
CA MET A 168 2.88 -18.07 15.73
C MET A 168 3.15 -18.49 17.18
N LEU A 169 2.14 -18.40 18.05
CA LEU A 169 2.24 -18.87 19.44
C LEU A 169 2.45 -20.39 19.51
N GLY A 170 1.99 -21.13 18.51
CA GLY A 170 2.24 -22.58 18.34
C GLY A 170 3.72 -22.91 18.30
N GLY A 171 4.51 -22.23 17.47
CA GLY A 171 5.97 -22.45 17.37
C GLY A 171 6.72 -22.12 18.67
N VAL A 172 6.29 -21.07 19.38
CA VAL A 172 6.84 -20.73 20.72
C VAL A 172 6.54 -21.84 21.72
N ALA A 173 5.30 -22.33 21.75
CA ALA A 173 4.89 -23.41 22.64
C ALA A 173 5.61 -24.73 22.33
N ALA A 174 5.83 -25.04 21.05
CA ALA A 174 6.61 -26.18 20.58
C ALA A 174 8.09 -26.11 21.02
N THR A 175 8.70 -24.92 20.97
CA THR A 175 10.04 -24.68 21.49
C THR A 175 10.08 -24.90 23.01
N VAL A 176 9.13 -24.32 23.75
CA VAL A 176 9.03 -24.47 25.22
C VAL A 176 8.91 -25.94 25.63
N ILE A 177 8.00 -26.70 25.02
CA ILE A 177 7.79 -28.11 25.37
C ILE A 177 9.02 -28.96 25.02
N THR A 178 9.73 -28.62 23.94
CA THR A 178 10.98 -29.28 23.56
C THR A 178 12.08 -29.04 24.59
N VAL A 179 12.27 -27.79 25.04
CA VAL A 179 13.26 -27.46 26.09
C VAL A 179 12.91 -28.14 27.42
N ILE A 180 11.63 -28.20 27.79
CA ILE A 180 11.17 -28.95 28.97
C ILE A 180 11.47 -30.45 28.81
N GLY A 181 11.22 -31.01 27.63
CA GLY A 181 11.55 -32.40 27.30
C GLY A 181 13.04 -32.67 27.43
N GLN A 182 13.88 -31.81 26.86
CA GLN A 182 15.35 -31.89 26.95
C GLN A 182 15.84 -31.78 28.40
N TRP A 183 15.27 -30.88 29.19
CA TRP A 183 15.61 -30.71 30.60
C TRP A 183 15.27 -31.97 31.42
N ARG A 184 14.12 -32.58 31.16
CA ARG A 184 13.66 -33.80 31.87
C ARG A 184 14.45 -35.04 31.47
N ASP A 185 14.90 -35.10 30.22
CA ASP A 185 15.76 -36.17 29.69
C ASP A 185 17.16 -36.12 30.32
N GLY A 186 17.68 -34.91 30.58
CA GLY A 186 18.92 -34.70 31.34
C GLY A 186 20.22 -34.86 30.54
N ARG A 187 20.14 -35.28 29.27
CA ARG A 187 21.30 -35.41 28.37
C ARG A 187 21.87 -34.07 27.91
N TRP A 188 21.05 -33.03 27.87
CA TRP A 188 21.46 -31.71 27.39
C TRP A 188 22.05 -30.86 28.51
N SER A 189 23.13 -30.15 28.17
CA SER A 189 23.82 -29.26 29.09
C SER A 189 22.93 -28.07 29.48
N ARG A 190 23.24 -27.47 30.64
CA ARG A 190 22.61 -26.22 31.05
C ARG A 190 22.80 -25.10 30.02
N GLY A 191 23.89 -25.13 29.25
CA GLY A 191 24.15 -24.16 28.18
C GLY A 191 23.12 -24.29 27.06
N THR A 192 22.88 -25.51 26.59
CA THR A 192 21.86 -25.79 25.55
C THR A 192 20.46 -25.41 26.02
N LEU A 193 20.10 -25.78 27.26
CA LEU A 193 18.80 -25.41 27.82
C LEU A 193 18.66 -23.89 27.97
N THR A 194 19.72 -23.18 28.37
CA THR A 194 19.71 -21.71 28.46
C THR A 194 19.54 -21.09 27.08
N ALA A 195 20.22 -21.60 26.05
CA ALA A 195 20.04 -21.13 24.68
C ALA A 195 18.60 -21.36 24.17
N GLY A 196 17.99 -22.51 24.51
CA GLY A 196 16.58 -22.77 24.19
C GLY A 196 15.62 -21.80 24.88
N TRP A 197 15.80 -21.56 26.19
CA TRP A 197 14.99 -20.57 26.92
C TRP A 197 15.21 -19.14 26.42
N LEU A 198 16.42 -18.78 26.03
CA LEU A 198 16.70 -17.47 25.42
C LEU A 198 15.99 -17.32 24.08
N SER A 199 15.97 -18.37 23.26
CA SER A 199 15.18 -18.38 22.01
C SER A 199 13.70 -18.04 22.29
N VAL A 200 13.09 -18.72 23.26
CA VAL A 200 11.70 -18.45 23.69
C VAL A 200 11.52 -17.04 24.23
N GLY A 201 12.40 -16.58 25.11
CA GLY A 201 12.31 -15.27 25.75
C GLY A 201 12.38 -14.12 24.74
N VAL A 202 13.08 -14.34 23.64
CA VAL A 202 13.15 -13.38 22.55
C VAL A 202 11.82 -13.34 21.77
N TYR A 203 11.19 -14.47 21.43
CA TYR A 203 9.84 -14.47 20.85
C TYR A 203 8.81 -13.81 21.79
N ALA A 204 8.89 -14.08 23.09
CA ALA A 204 8.02 -13.49 24.10
C ALA A 204 8.21 -11.97 24.28
N LEU A 205 9.37 -11.42 23.88
CA LEU A 205 9.63 -9.99 23.87
C LEU A 205 9.18 -9.36 22.55
N VAL A 206 9.48 -10.00 21.42
CA VAL A 206 9.19 -9.50 20.07
C VAL A 206 7.69 -9.50 19.78
N ILE A 207 6.94 -10.54 20.16
CA ILE A 207 5.51 -10.66 19.83
C ILE A 207 4.69 -9.52 20.48
N PRO A 208 4.79 -9.24 21.79
CA PRO A 208 4.09 -8.10 22.39
C PRO A 208 4.59 -6.75 21.86
N LEU A 209 5.89 -6.62 21.54
CA LEU A 209 6.42 -5.37 20.99
C LEU A 209 5.81 -5.08 19.62
N ASN A 210 5.68 -6.09 18.75
CA ASN A 210 5.06 -5.96 17.45
C ASN A 210 3.55 -5.68 17.55
N LEU A 211 2.83 -6.35 18.47
CA LEU A 211 1.39 -6.15 18.64
C LEU A 211 1.02 -4.82 19.33
N LEU A 212 1.85 -4.33 20.25
CA LEU A 212 1.57 -3.09 20.98
C LEU A 212 2.04 -1.84 20.23
N LEU A 213 2.95 -1.99 19.26
CA LEU A 213 3.58 -0.90 18.53
C LEU A 213 3.51 -1.16 17.01
N GLU A 214 2.37 -1.68 16.54
CA GLU A 214 2.08 -2.03 15.13
C GLU A 214 2.49 -0.93 14.13
N GLU A 215 2.50 0.34 14.54
CA GLU A 215 2.86 1.48 13.68
C GLU A 215 4.36 1.87 13.70
N VAL A 216 5.16 1.38 14.65
CA VAL A 216 6.56 1.86 14.83
C VAL A 216 7.59 0.93 14.18
N PHE A 217 7.25 -0.34 13.94
CA PHE A 217 8.25 -1.37 13.61
C PHE A 217 8.20 -1.92 12.18
N SER A 218 7.20 -1.57 11.37
CA SER A 218 7.16 -1.97 9.96
C SER A 218 8.22 -1.18 9.17
N GLY A 219 9.35 -1.84 8.89
CA GLY A 219 10.48 -1.26 8.15
C GLY A 219 11.58 -0.64 9.02
N SER A 220 11.50 -0.71 10.36
CA SER A 220 12.60 -0.23 11.20
C SER A 220 13.81 -1.17 11.13
N LEU A 221 15.00 -0.58 10.94
CA LEU A 221 16.27 -1.30 10.94
C LEU A 221 16.50 -2.10 12.22
N ALA A 222 16.01 -1.58 13.35
CA ALA A 222 16.09 -2.25 14.65
C ALA A 222 15.30 -3.58 14.68
N THR A 223 14.12 -3.63 14.07
CA THR A 223 13.29 -4.85 13.97
C THR A 223 14.05 -5.94 13.23
N SER A 224 14.60 -5.61 12.06
CA SER A 224 15.32 -6.57 11.22
C SER A 224 16.59 -7.09 11.92
N VAL A 225 17.38 -6.21 12.56
CA VAL A 225 18.54 -6.61 13.36
C VAL A 225 18.14 -7.50 14.55
N MET A 226 17.01 -7.21 15.20
CA MET A 226 16.50 -8.07 16.26
C MET A 226 16.10 -9.45 15.74
N MET A 227 15.31 -9.51 14.67
CA MET A 227 14.87 -10.77 14.03
C MET A 227 16.05 -11.66 13.65
N ASP A 228 17.11 -11.09 13.09
CA ASP A 228 18.35 -11.81 12.80
C ASP A 228 19.05 -12.34 14.06
N ALA A 229 19.10 -11.53 15.12
CA ALA A 229 19.65 -11.98 16.39
C ALA A 229 18.81 -13.11 17.01
N VAL A 230 17.48 -13.06 16.91
CA VAL A 230 16.55 -14.12 17.33
C VAL A 230 16.87 -15.42 16.58
N GLY A 231 16.93 -15.33 15.26
CA GLY A 231 17.22 -16.46 14.38
C GLY A 231 18.55 -17.12 14.72
N LEU A 232 19.59 -16.32 15.02
CA LEU A 232 20.90 -16.82 15.43
C LEU A 232 20.88 -17.51 16.79
N VAL A 233 20.15 -16.99 17.78
CA VAL A 233 20.01 -17.63 19.11
C VAL A 233 19.30 -18.98 18.98
N SER A 234 18.21 -19.04 18.21
CA SER A 234 17.52 -20.29 17.91
C SER A 234 18.44 -21.29 17.19
N THR A 235 19.20 -20.82 16.20
CA THR A 235 20.19 -21.64 15.46
C THR A 235 21.29 -22.19 16.37
N VAL A 236 21.76 -21.39 17.35
CA VAL A 236 22.73 -21.86 18.36
C VAL A 236 22.12 -22.97 19.21
N TRP A 237 20.86 -22.84 19.63
CA TRP A 237 20.17 -23.89 20.37
C TRP A 237 20.01 -25.17 19.55
N ILE A 238 19.61 -25.08 18.27
CA ILE A 238 19.49 -26.22 17.35
C ILE A 238 20.85 -26.91 17.18
N ALA A 239 21.93 -26.16 16.93
CA ALA A 239 23.28 -26.70 16.78
C ALA A 239 23.81 -27.34 18.07
N ALA A 240 23.54 -26.73 19.23
CA ALA A 240 23.92 -27.28 20.53
C ALA A 240 23.15 -28.58 20.84
N THR A 241 21.84 -28.60 20.53
CA THR A 241 20.99 -29.79 20.64
C THR A 241 21.56 -30.94 19.80
N ALA A 242 21.90 -30.68 18.53
CA ALA A 242 22.49 -31.66 17.61
C ALA A 242 23.84 -32.20 18.10
N ARG A 243 24.66 -31.33 18.69
CA ARG A 243 25.99 -31.67 19.23
C ARG A 243 25.91 -32.60 20.45
N GLU A 244 25.00 -32.31 21.38
CA GLU A 244 24.91 -32.98 22.69
C GLU A 244 24.04 -34.24 22.70
N LEU A 245 23.47 -34.59 21.54
CA LEU A 245 22.64 -35.78 21.32
C LEU A 245 23.23 -37.17 21.74
N PRO A 246 24.55 -37.45 21.82
CA PRO A 246 25.08 -38.75 22.20
C PRO A 246 25.42 -38.87 23.70
N ALA A 247 25.13 -37.84 24.51
CA ALA A 247 25.57 -37.77 25.90
C ALA A 247 24.70 -38.65 26.80
N ASP A 248 24.89 -39.98 26.74
CA ASP A 248 24.12 -40.90 27.57
C ASP A 248 24.54 -40.94 29.06
N ASP A 249 25.62 -40.26 29.49
CA ASP A 249 26.05 -40.34 30.91
C ASP A 249 26.96 -39.22 31.45
N ARG A 250 26.97 -38.01 30.84
CA ARG A 250 27.94 -36.98 31.24
C ARG A 250 27.45 -36.07 32.37
N LEU A 251 27.36 -36.64 33.57
CA LEU A 251 27.33 -35.87 34.83
C LEU A 251 28.77 -35.61 35.30
N GLU A 252 29.56 -34.89 34.48
CA GLU A 252 30.87 -34.40 34.91
C GLU A 252 30.92 -32.88 34.90
N ASP A 253 31.22 -32.33 36.08
CA ASP A 253 31.36 -30.92 36.36
C ASP A 253 32.44 -30.26 35.49
N LEU A 254 32.02 -29.42 34.55
CA LEU A 254 32.92 -28.46 33.92
C LEU A 254 33.57 -27.55 35.00
N PRO A 255 34.89 -27.32 34.95
CA PRO A 255 35.59 -26.51 35.95
C PRO A 255 35.02 -25.08 36.04
N PRO A 256 34.96 -24.50 37.25
CA PRO A 256 34.21 -23.28 37.55
C PRO A 256 34.61 -22.05 36.72
N ALA A 257 35.85 -22.00 36.23
CA ALA A 257 36.35 -20.94 35.36
C ALA A 257 35.61 -20.88 34.00
N ARG A 258 35.30 -22.03 33.40
CA ARG A 258 34.55 -22.09 32.13
C ARG A 258 33.06 -21.75 32.31
N ARG A 259 32.46 -22.07 33.45
CA ARG A 259 31.08 -21.67 33.78
C ARG A 259 30.95 -20.15 33.89
N ARG A 260 31.95 -19.46 34.44
CA ARG A 260 31.96 -17.99 34.55
C ARG A 260 32.05 -17.33 33.19
N ALA A 261 32.93 -17.81 32.30
CA ALA A 261 33.05 -17.28 30.94
C ALA A 261 31.77 -17.48 30.10
N VAL A 262 31.12 -18.64 30.22
CA VAL A 262 29.84 -18.91 29.52
C VAL A 262 28.71 -18.05 30.09
N ARG A 263 28.62 -17.86 31.42
CA ARG A 263 27.60 -16.99 32.03
C ARG A 263 27.79 -15.52 31.66
N VAL A 264 29.02 -15.03 31.63
CA VAL A 264 29.32 -13.65 31.22
C VAL A 264 29.00 -13.48 29.74
N ALA A 265 29.43 -14.39 28.87
CA ALA A 265 29.09 -14.32 27.44
C ALA A 265 27.56 -14.34 27.21
N VAL A 266 26.82 -15.18 27.92
CA VAL A 266 25.35 -15.25 27.81
C VAL A 266 24.65 -14.01 28.36
N ALA A 267 25.07 -13.50 29.51
CA ALA A 267 24.51 -12.28 30.09
C ALA A 267 24.81 -11.05 29.21
N THR A 268 26.02 -10.97 28.66
CA THR A 268 26.40 -9.93 27.70
C THR A 268 25.54 -10.04 26.43
N VAL A 269 25.34 -11.23 25.86
CA VAL A 269 24.50 -11.42 24.65
C VAL A 269 23.01 -11.10 24.89
N ALA A 270 22.48 -11.37 26.09
CA ALA A 270 21.07 -11.10 26.40
C ALA A 270 20.79 -9.63 26.78
N VAL A 271 21.77 -8.95 27.39
CA VAL A 271 21.57 -7.60 27.94
C VAL A 271 22.06 -6.49 27.00
N LEU A 272 23.09 -6.73 26.18
CA LEU A 272 23.59 -5.69 25.24
C LEU A 272 22.56 -5.22 24.20
N PRO A 273 21.73 -6.10 23.60
CA PRO A 273 20.69 -5.66 22.68
C PRO A 273 19.68 -4.73 23.37
N ILE A 274 19.33 -5.03 24.63
CA ILE A 274 18.38 -4.23 25.42
C ILE A 274 19.00 -2.88 25.82
N ILE A 275 20.27 -2.83 26.20
CA ILE A 275 20.95 -1.57 26.54
C ILE A 275 21.18 -0.70 25.29
N ALA A 276 21.46 -1.29 24.13
CA ALA A 276 21.55 -0.56 22.86
C ALA A 276 20.19 0.05 22.44
N MET A 277 19.07 -0.50 22.94
CA MET A 277 17.71 0.00 22.72
C MET A 277 17.28 1.10 23.70
N ILE A 278 17.98 1.31 24.83
CA ILE A 278 17.69 2.42 25.74
C ILE A 278 18.46 3.65 25.22
N GLN A 279 17.89 4.31 24.22
CA GLN A 279 18.36 5.57 23.65
C GLN A 279 17.99 6.76 24.55
N PRO A 280 18.85 7.76 24.76
CA PRO A 280 18.37 9.13 25.01
C PRO A 280 17.73 9.63 23.70
N GLU A 281 16.43 9.94 23.74
CA GLU A 281 15.66 10.50 22.62
C GLU A 281 16.38 11.72 21.99
N GLN A 282 17.06 11.52 20.86
CA GLN A 282 17.61 12.62 20.04
C GLN A 282 17.16 12.57 18.58
N ASN A 283 16.41 11.55 18.17
CA ASN A 283 15.88 11.48 16.81
C ASN A 283 14.54 12.23 16.72
N ALA A 284 14.36 12.95 15.62
CA ALA A 284 13.10 13.59 15.25
C ALA A 284 11.96 12.56 15.35
N TYR A 285 10.92 12.87 16.12
CA TYR A 285 9.68 12.09 16.12
C TYR A 285 9.05 12.22 14.72
N LEU A 286 9.14 11.13 13.94
CA LEU A 286 8.49 10.97 12.64
C LEU A 286 7.32 10.00 12.88
N THR A 287 6.16 10.52 13.23
CA THR A 287 4.97 9.70 13.48
C THR A 287 4.24 9.37 12.18
N TYR A 288 4.43 10.17 11.13
CA TYR A 288 3.75 10.03 9.85
C TYR A 288 4.74 9.99 8.69
N THR A 289 4.65 8.96 7.85
CA THR A 289 5.39 8.86 6.58
C THR A 289 4.40 8.81 5.41
N ASP A 290 4.88 9.04 4.19
CA ASP A 290 4.11 8.89 2.94
C ASP A 290 3.45 7.50 2.81
N ARG A 291 3.94 6.50 3.55
CA ARG A 291 3.45 5.12 3.58
C ARG A 291 2.57 4.78 4.78
N SER A 292 2.29 5.75 5.66
CA SER A 292 1.41 5.51 6.81
C SER A 292 -0.01 5.17 6.34
N PRO A 293 -0.63 4.10 6.87
CA PRO A 293 -2.02 3.75 6.57
C PRO A 293 -2.95 4.95 6.82
N GLY A 294 -3.79 5.28 5.84
CA GLY A 294 -4.74 6.39 5.93
C GLY A 294 -4.27 7.73 5.36
N CYS A 295 -3.01 7.88 4.95
CA CYS A 295 -2.55 9.10 4.24
C CYS A 295 -3.12 9.24 2.81
N TYR A 296 -3.67 8.17 2.23
CA TYR A 296 -4.29 8.18 0.91
C TYR A 296 -5.71 8.74 0.92
N ASP A 297 -6.40 8.64 2.06
CA ASP A 297 -7.71 9.24 2.21
C ASP A 297 -7.52 10.75 2.31
N ARG A 298 -8.12 11.50 1.38
CA ARG A 298 -8.14 12.97 1.37
C ARG A 298 -9.48 13.46 1.91
N PRO A 299 -9.79 13.27 3.21
CA PRO A 299 -11.09 13.66 3.75
C PRO A 299 -11.27 15.16 3.63
N SER A 300 -12.51 15.63 3.49
CA SER A 300 -12.82 17.05 3.56
C SER A 300 -12.58 17.57 4.97
N PHE A 301 -12.10 18.80 5.12
CA PHE A 301 -11.77 19.39 6.43
C PHE A 301 -12.92 19.27 7.44
N GLY A 302 -14.16 19.53 7.01
CA GLY A 302 -15.33 19.49 7.90
C GLY A 302 -15.62 18.10 8.49
N ASP A 303 -15.09 17.04 7.89
CA ASP A 303 -15.22 15.66 8.41
C ASP A 303 -14.08 15.28 9.36
N VAL A 304 -13.00 16.06 9.41
CA VAL A 304 -11.82 15.77 10.22
C VAL A 304 -11.97 16.36 11.62
N LYS A 305 -11.94 15.47 12.62
CA LYS A 305 -11.91 15.85 14.03
C LYS A 305 -10.69 16.75 14.32
N PRO A 306 -10.79 17.78 15.18
CA PRO A 306 -9.68 18.69 15.47
C PRO A 306 -8.36 18.00 15.84
N ALA A 307 -8.42 16.92 16.63
CA ALA A 307 -7.24 16.17 17.06
C ALA A 307 -6.51 15.43 15.92
N ALA A 308 -7.15 15.21 14.77
CA ALA A 308 -6.59 14.48 13.63
C ALA A 308 -6.09 15.40 12.50
N ARG A 309 -6.31 16.72 12.59
CA ARG A 309 -5.99 17.65 11.51
C ARG A 309 -4.50 17.78 11.24
N ASP A 310 -3.70 17.88 12.31
CA ASP A 310 -2.24 17.93 12.20
C ASP A 310 -1.70 16.69 11.50
N ALA A 311 -2.27 15.50 11.75
CA ALA A 311 -1.89 14.26 11.08
C ALA A 311 -2.22 14.29 9.58
N VAL A 312 -3.41 14.76 9.19
CA VAL A 312 -3.80 14.91 7.78
C VAL A 312 -2.88 15.89 7.04
N PHE A 313 -2.50 17.00 7.69
CA PHE A 313 -1.50 17.90 7.12
C PHE A 313 -0.15 17.23 6.91
N LEU A 314 0.36 16.52 7.94
CA LEU A 314 1.65 15.84 7.86
C LEU A 314 1.69 14.80 6.73
N CYS A 315 0.60 14.03 6.54
CA CYS A 315 0.43 13.13 5.41
C CYS A 315 0.56 13.87 4.07
N ARG A 316 -0.19 14.96 3.87
CA ARG A 316 -0.17 15.75 2.62
C ARG A 316 1.18 16.41 2.37
N ALA A 317 1.79 16.92 3.43
CA ALA A 317 3.08 17.58 3.43
C ALA A 317 4.22 16.64 2.97
N ARG A 318 4.10 15.34 3.28
CA ARG A 318 5.04 14.27 2.89
C ARG A 318 4.61 13.45 1.67
N SER A 319 3.40 13.64 1.17
CA SER A 319 2.87 12.82 0.07
C SER A 319 3.72 12.97 -1.19
N THR A 320 4.02 11.82 -1.80
CA THR A 320 4.64 11.71 -3.12
C THR A 320 3.65 11.26 -4.20
N ASP A 321 2.35 11.37 -3.91
CA ASP A 321 1.29 10.93 -4.82
C ASP A 321 1.41 11.59 -6.19
N GLY A 322 1.13 10.83 -7.24
CA GLY A 322 1.21 11.32 -8.62
C GLY A 322 2.63 11.66 -9.10
N GLY A 323 3.67 11.19 -8.40
CA GLY A 323 5.07 11.45 -8.75
C GLY A 323 5.52 12.88 -8.42
N VAL A 324 4.74 13.60 -7.62
CA VAL A 324 5.05 14.96 -7.19
C VAL A 324 6.02 14.92 -6.00
N PRO A 325 7.13 15.67 -6.00
CA PRO A 325 8.01 15.76 -4.83
C PRO A 325 7.25 16.29 -3.58
N PRO A 326 7.60 15.84 -2.36
CA PRO A 326 6.86 16.25 -1.15
C PRO A 326 7.05 17.74 -0.86
N MET A 327 6.14 18.33 -0.07
CA MET A 327 6.24 19.75 0.32
C MET A 327 7.46 19.99 1.21
N PHE A 328 7.77 19.04 2.09
CA PHE A 328 8.92 19.07 2.99
C PHE A 328 9.75 17.78 2.87
N PRO A 329 11.08 17.84 3.12
CA PRO A 329 11.92 16.66 3.08
C PRO A 329 11.64 15.70 4.25
N ASP A 330 11.81 14.40 4.02
CA ASP A 330 11.47 13.35 4.99
C ASP A 330 12.25 13.42 6.31
N GLY A 331 13.45 14.03 6.28
CA GLY A 331 14.30 14.20 7.44
C GLY A 331 13.85 15.28 8.45
N LEU A 332 12.82 16.09 8.13
CA LEU A 332 12.28 17.06 9.09
C LEU A 332 11.36 16.38 10.11
N SER A 333 11.47 16.79 11.38
CA SER A 333 10.51 16.39 12.43
C SER A 333 9.10 16.88 12.14
N ASP A 334 8.10 16.17 12.64
CA ASP A 334 6.69 16.55 12.50
C ASP A 334 6.40 17.92 13.11
N GLN A 335 7.03 18.24 14.25
CA GLN A 335 6.90 19.55 14.88
C GLN A 335 7.47 20.67 14.00
N ALA A 336 8.60 20.41 13.30
CA ALA A 336 9.18 21.37 12.38
C ALA A 336 8.28 21.58 11.15
N ILE A 337 7.72 20.51 10.59
CA ILE A 337 6.77 20.60 9.46
C ILE A 337 5.53 21.39 9.87
N LEU A 338 4.92 21.11 11.02
CA LEU A 338 3.77 21.87 11.54
C LEU A 338 4.11 23.34 11.79
N ALA A 339 5.32 23.64 12.29
CA ALA A 339 5.77 25.01 12.48
C ALA A 339 5.89 25.76 11.14
N TYR A 340 6.51 25.15 10.13
CA TYR A 340 6.58 25.72 8.78
C TYR A 340 5.22 25.84 8.13
N GLY A 341 4.31 24.88 8.30
CA GLY A 341 2.92 24.97 7.85
C GLY A 341 2.22 26.21 8.41
N ARG A 342 2.35 26.48 9.72
CA ARG A 342 1.81 27.70 10.36
C ARG A 342 2.49 28.98 9.88
N GLU A 343 3.77 28.93 9.49
CA GLU A 343 4.48 30.07 8.89
C GLU A 343 3.93 30.36 7.49
N LEU A 344 3.72 29.32 6.68
CA LEU A 344 3.14 29.41 5.33
C LEU A 344 1.75 30.03 5.33
N CYS A 345 0.91 29.70 6.32
CA CYS A 345 -0.40 30.34 6.48
C CYS A 345 -0.35 31.85 6.65
N ARG A 346 0.76 32.40 7.17
CA ARG A 346 0.93 33.84 7.41
C ARG A 346 1.68 34.54 6.28
N ALA A 347 2.13 33.80 5.28
CA ALA A 347 2.83 34.36 4.13
C ALA A 347 1.88 35.26 3.34
N LYS A 348 2.35 36.46 2.99
CA LYS A 348 1.55 37.48 2.31
C LYS A 348 1.45 37.25 0.82
N ASP A 349 2.48 36.63 0.26
CA ASP A 349 2.60 36.40 -1.17
C ASP A 349 3.39 35.12 -1.48
N ARG A 350 3.44 34.79 -2.77
CA ARG A 350 4.10 33.59 -3.29
C ARG A 350 5.62 33.61 -3.09
N ASN A 351 6.25 34.79 -3.09
CA ASN A 351 7.69 34.90 -2.88
C ASN A 351 8.06 34.58 -1.43
N GLU A 352 7.22 35.00 -0.47
CA GLU A 352 7.37 34.67 0.93
C GLU A 352 7.16 33.16 1.18
N GLN A 353 6.14 32.54 0.55
CA GLN A 353 5.96 31.09 0.61
C GLN A 353 7.17 30.33 0.07
N GLU A 354 7.68 30.73 -1.10
CA GLU A 354 8.87 30.12 -1.70
C GLU A 354 10.10 30.23 -0.79
N ALA A 355 10.30 31.39 -0.15
CA ALA A 355 11.40 31.60 0.78
C ALA A 355 11.30 30.70 2.02
N ILE A 356 10.09 30.49 2.55
CA ILE A 356 9.83 29.58 3.68
C ILE A 356 10.14 28.13 3.28
N LEU A 357 9.59 27.66 2.15
CA LEU A 357 9.82 26.31 1.65
C LEU A 357 11.29 26.03 1.34
N LYS A 358 11.99 27.01 0.77
CA LYS A 358 13.44 26.92 0.51
C LYS A 358 14.24 26.79 1.80
N ARG A 359 13.88 27.55 2.85
CA ARG A 359 14.50 27.44 4.18
C ARG A 359 14.25 26.08 4.82
N ALA A 360 13.08 25.50 4.58
CA ALA A 360 12.71 24.17 5.03
C ALA A 360 13.35 23.04 4.20
N GLY A 361 14.11 23.35 3.14
CA GLY A 361 14.75 22.34 2.30
C GLY A 361 13.79 21.60 1.36
N SER A 362 12.64 22.21 1.02
CA SER A 362 11.69 21.66 0.06
C SER A 362 12.34 21.42 -1.31
N ALA A 363 11.99 20.32 -1.95
CA ALA A 363 12.38 20.04 -3.33
C ALA A 363 11.57 20.86 -4.36
N ARG A 364 10.47 21.49 -3.95
CA ARG A 364 9.54 22.24 -4.82
C ARG A 364 9.19 23.63 -4.29
N PRO A 365 10.17 24.47 -3.92
CA PRO A 365 9.87 25.74 -3.23
C PRO A 365 9.04 26.71 -4.09
N ALA A 366 9.24 26.73 -5.42
CA ALA A 366 8.52 27.62 -6.34
C ALA A 366 7.04 27.27 -6.52
N TRP A 367 6.60 26.09 -6.07
CA TRP A 367 5.20 25.65 -6.20
C TRP A 367 4.31 26.31 -5.15
N GLY A 368 4.89 26.77 -4.03
CA GLY A 368 4.13 27.31 -2.91
C GLY A 368 3.40 26.22 -2.12
N ALA A 369 2.45 26.64 -1.28
CA ALA A 369 1.57 25.75 -0.55
C ALA A 369 0.11 26.01 -0.91
N ASP A 370 -0.62 24.94 -1.20
CA ASP A 370 -2.02 25.03 -1.61
C ASP A 370 -2.91 25.32 -0.37
N PRO A 371 -3.88 26.26 -0.45
CA PRO A 371 -4.88 26.46 0.60
C PRO A 371 -5.59 25.17 1.06
N TRP A 372 -5.83 24.22 0.15
CA TRP A 372 -6.39 22.90 0.44
C TRP A 372 -5.54 22.07 1.41
N ASP A 373 -4.23 22.30 1.46
CA ASP A 373 -3.32 21.62 2.40
C ASP A 373 -3.22 22.42 3.70
N LEU A 374 -3.15 23.74 3.62
CA LEU A 374 -2.97 24.60 4.78
C LEU A 374 -4.21 24.67 5.69
N VAL A 375 -5.41 24.41 5.16
CA VAL A 375 -6.67 24.45 5.91
C VAL A 375 -6.65 23.55 7.16
N TYR A 376 -5.89 22.46 7.15
CA TYR A 376 -5.78 21.56 8.30
C TYR A 376 -4.99 22.15 9.48
N VAL A 377 -4.05 23.06 9.20
CA VAL A 377 -3.15 23.63 10.22
C VAL A 377 -3.61 25.00 10.70
N CYS A 378 -4.26 25.77 9.84
CA CYS A 378 -4.69 27.14 10.10
C CYS A 378 -6.06 27.45 9.49
N PRO A 379 -7.11 26.70 9.86
CA PRO A 379 -8.42 26.83 9.26
C PRO A 379 -9.04 28.22 9.42
N GLU A 380 -8.70 28.95 10.48
CA GLU A 380 -9.22 30.30 10.70
C GLU A 380 -8.69 31.27 9.64
N ILE A 381 -7.41 31.16 9.25
CA ILE A 381 -6.80 32.05 8.26
C ILE A 381 -7.26 31.67 6.85
N ILE A 382 -7.19 30.38 6.51
CA ILE A 382 -7.61 29.91 5.18
C ILE A 382 -9.11 30.07 4.98
N GLY A 383 -9.91 29.84 6.02
CA GLY A 383 -11.36 29.97 5.97
C GLY A 383 -11.88 31.39 5.78
N GLU A 384 -11.09 32.42 6.09
CA GLU A 384 -11.46 33.81 5.81
C GLU A 384 -11.52 34.10 4.30
N THR A 385 -10.62 33.51 3.51
CA THR A 385 -10.59 33.69 2.05
C THR A 385 -11.23 32.54 1.28
N HIS A 386 -11.27 31.34 1.87
CA HIS A 386 -11.76 30.10 1.26
C HIS A 386 -12.73 29.34 2.19
N PRO A 387 -13.90 29.93 2.52
CA PRO A 387 -14.86 29.33 3.44
C PRO A 387 -15.43 27.99 2.95
N GLU A 388 -15.40 27.73 1.64
CA GLU A 388 -15.77 26.46 1.03
C GLU A 388 -14.90 25.29 1.48
N LEU A 389 -13.63 25.54 1.81
CA LEU A 389 -12.69 24.51 2.26
C LEU A 389 -13.00 23.99 3.66
N LEU A 390 -13.79 24.74 4.43
CA LEU A 390 -14.18 24.33 5.78
C LEU A 390 -15.38 23.37 5.80
N ARG A 391 -16.03 23.16 4.65
CA ARG A 391 -17.23 22.34 4.56
C ARG A 391 -16.92 20.86 4.73
N SER A 392 -17.87 20.14 5.31
CA SER A 392 -17.90 18.67 5.27
C SER A 392 -18.16 18.16 3.86
N THR A 393 -17.86 16.90 3.60
CA THR A 393 -18.19 16.26 2.31
C THR A 393 -19.69 16.33 2.03
N ALA A 394 -20.53 16.17 3.05
CA ALA A 394 -21.97 16.27 2.93
C ALA A 394 -22.44 17.69 2.57
N GLU A 395 -21.85 18.72 3.18
CA GLU A 395 -22.17 20.12 2.88
C GLU A 395 -21.68 20.53 1.49
N MET A 396 -20.48 20.10 1.07
CA MET A 396 -19.99 20.35 -0.28
C MET A 396 -20.90 19.68 -1.32
N LYS A 397 -21.32 18.43 -1.08
CA LYS A 397 -22.27 17.74 -1.94
C LYS A 397 -23.59 18.49 -2.02
N ALA A 398 -24.17 18.90 -0.88
CA ALA A 398 -25.42 19.64 -0.86
C ALA A 398 -25.31 21.01 -1.58
N ALA A 399 -24.18 21.71 -1.42
CA ALA A 399 -23.92 22.97 -2.11
C ALA A 399 -23.76 22.77 -3.63
N ASN A 400 -23.06 21.72 -4.06
CA ASN A 400 -22.91 21.36 -5.46
C ASN A 400 -24.26 20.95 -6.08
N ASP A 401 -25.07 20.13 -5.38
CA ASP A 401 -26.40 19.74 -5.83
C ASP A 401 -27.33 20.96 -5.96
N ALA A 402 -27.27 21.90 -5.01
CA ALA A 402 -28.01 23.15 -5.08
C ALA A 402 -27.56 24.03 -6.25
N TYR A 403 -26.25 24.14 -6.50
CA TYR A 403 -25.69 24.85 -7.65
C TYR A 403 -26.15 24.23 -8.97
N ILE A 404 -26.07 22.89 -9.10
CA ILE A 404 -26.56 22.16 -10.28
C ILE A 404 -28.06 22.40 -10.49
N ALA A 405 -28.86 22.35 -9.42
CA ALA A 405 -30.29 22.63 -9.49
C ALA A 405 -30.59 24.07 -9.93
N GLU A 406 -29.82 25.05 -9.45
CA GLU A 406 -29.94 26.45 -9.87
C GLU A 406 -29.61 26.62 -11.36
N GLN A 407 -28.50 26.04 -11.84
CA GLN A 407 -28.15 26.12 -13.26
C GLN A 407 -29.20 25.42 -14.14
N ASN A 408 -29.67 24.23 -13.74
CA ASN A 408 -30.75 23.55 -14.44
C ASN A 408 -32.04 24.38 -14.49
N ALA A 409 -32.35 25.14 -13.44
CA ALA A 409 -33.53 25.98 -13.37
C ALA A 409 -33.51 27.15 -14.37
N ARG A 410 -32.33 27.55 -14.86
CA ARG A 410 -32.15 28.56 -15.92
C ARG A 410 -32.49 28.01 -17.30
N CYS A 411 -32.31 26.72 -17.52
CA CYS A 411 -32.59 26.08 -18.80
C CYS A 411 -34.09 25.88 -19.06
N ARG A 412 -34.48 26.06 -20.33
CA ARG A 412 -35.86 25.90 -20.81
C ARG A 412 -35.86 25.11 -22.10
N ASP A 413 -36.88 24.27 -22.29
CA ASP A 413 -37.11 23.55 -23.53
C ASP A 413 -37.37 24.58 -24.65
N PRO A 414 -36.49 24.72 -25.67
CA PRO A 414 -36.65 25.71 -26.74
C PRO A 414 -37.77 25.31 -27.71
N TRP A 415 -38.32 24.10 -27.59
CA TRP A 415 -39.41 23.59 -28.41
C TRP A 415 -40.55 22.97 -27.59
N PRO A 416 -41.21 23.73 -26.69
CA PRO A 416 -42.10 23.15 -25.68
C PRO A 416 -43.38 22.53 -26.27
N ARG A 417 -43.79 22.97 -27.47
CA ARG A 417 -44.98 22.46 -28.18
C ARG A 417 -44.76 21.11 -28.87
N THR A 418 -43.52 20.76 -29.22
CA THR A 418 -43.21 19.47 -29.85
C THR A 418 -42.63 18.55 -28.80
N LYS A 419 -43.48 17.66 -28.29
CA LYS A 419 -43.10 16.71 -27.25
C LYS A 419 -42.37 15.51 -27.84
N GLY A 420 -41.22 15.18 -27.24
CA GLY A 420 -40.55 13.91 -27.45
C GLY A 420 -41.38 12.75 -26.90
N VAL A 421 -41.18 11.55 -27.43
CA VAL A 421 -41.58 10.30 -26.75
C VAL A 421 -40.86 10.22 -25.41
N VAL A 422 -39.58 10.59 -25.41
CA VAL A 422 -38.80 10.94 -24.24
C VAL A 422 -38.10 12.26 -24.50
N GLN A 423 -37.94 13.06 -23.46
CA GLN A 423 -37.21 14.33 -23.52
C GLN A 423 -36.68 14.73 -22.15
N ALA A 424 -35.59 15.49 -22.15
CA ALA A 424 -35.05 16.15 -20.96
C ALA A 424 -34.40 17.47 -21.37
N THR A 425 -34.35 18.39 -20.41
CA THR A 425 -33.66 19.67 -20.53
C THR A 425 -32.88 19.90 -19.25
N ALA A 426 -31.58 20.17 -19.37
CA ALA A 426 -30.68 20.43 -18.25
C ALA A 426 -29.54 21.37 -18.68
N ASN A 427 -28.84 21.93 -17.70
CA ASN A 427 -27.55 22.53 -17.94
C ASN A 427 -26.53 21.42 -18.22
N TYR A 428 -25.70 21.60 -19.23
CA TYR A 428 -24.58 20.73 -19.54
C TYR A 428 -23.29 21.44 -19.19
N PHE A 429 -22.54 20.88 -18.24
CA PHE A 429 -21.27 21.45 -17.78
C PHE A 429 -20.13 20.94 -18.65
N LEU A 430 -19.24 21.84 -19.08
CA LEU A 430 -18.05 21.59 -19.89
C LEU A 430 -16.78 21.88 -19.07
N PHE A 431 -15.63 21.34 -19.47
CA PHE A 431 -14.36 21.72 -18.85
C PHE A 431 -14.01 23.19 -19.13
N VAL A 432 -13.45 23.86 -18.11
CA VAL A 432 -13.03 25.27 -18.18
C VAL A 432 -11.90 25.49 -19.21
N ASP A 433 -11.12 24.46 -19.52
CA ASP A 433 -9.98 24.51 -20.45
C ASP A 433 -10.31 24.04 -21.88
N GLY A 434 -11.57 24.14 -22.30
CA GLY A 434 -11.96 24.01 -23.71
C GLY A 434 -12.28 22.59 -24.17
N ASP A 435 -13.15 21.89 -23.43
CA ASP A 435 -13.72 20.62 -23.89
C ASP A 435 -14.38 20.80 -25.27
N PRO A 436 -14.24 19.88 -26.24
CA PRO A 436 -14.73 20.09 -27.59
C PRO A 436 -16.27 19.93 -27.71
N GLY A 437 -17.01 20.07 -26.61
CA GLY A 437 -18.46 19.92 -26.50
C GLY A 437 -18.93 18.65 -25.78
N TYR A 438 -20.02 18.05 -26.25
CA TYR A 438 -20.60 16.85 -25.62
C TYR A 438 -20.91 15.72 -26.59
N LEU A 439 -20.90 14.49 -26.06
CA LEU A 439 -21.12 13.28 -26.85
C LEU A 439 -22.55 12.76 -26.73
N VAL A 440 -23.17 12.45 -27.87
CA VAL A 440 -24.31 11.55 -27.97
C VAL A 440 -23.79 10.21 -28.43
N HIS A 441 -23.88 9.18 -27.59
CA HIS A 441 -23.26 7.89 -27.86
C HIS A 441 -24.08 6.71 -27.34
N ASP A 442 -23.73 5.51 -27.80
CA ASP A 442 -24.21 4.24 -27.26
C ASP A 442 -23.27 3.75 -26.14
N PRO A 443 -23.63 3.87 -24.85
CA PRO A 443 -22.71 3.57 -23.74
C PRO A 443 -22.42 2.07 -23.57
N ALA A 444 -23.15 1.20 -24.26
CA ALA A 444 -22.97 -0.26 -24.20
C ALA A 444 -22.29 -0.83 -25.45
N ASP A 445 -21.74 0.04 -26.31
CA ASP A 445 -20.87 -0.37 -27.40
C ASP A 445 -19.43 -0.53 -26.87
N GLU A 446 -18.84 -1.71 -27.05
CA GLU A 446 -17.43 -1.97 -26.65
C GLU A 446 -16.45 -1.07 -27.42
N ALA A 447 -16.84 -0.59 -28.61
CA ALA A 447 -16.07 0.36 -29.40
C ALA A 447 -16.45 1.84 -29.15
N ALA A 448 -17.21 2.15 -28.09
CA ALA A 448 -17.69 3.50 -27.81
C ALA A 448 -16.56 4.51 -27.64
N GLU A 449 -15.47 4.13 -26.97
CA GLU A 449 -14.32 5.02 -26.74
C GLU A 449 -13.56 5.31 -28.04
N GLU A 450 -13.30 4.28 -28.87
CA GLU A 450 -12.69 4.46 -30.20
C GLU A 450 -13.58 5.34 -31.09
N ALA A 451 -14.90 5.10 -31.08
CA ALA A 451 -15.86 5.92 -31.80
C ALA A 451 -15.88 7.37 -31.28
N ALA A 452 -15.79 7.59 -29.96
CA ALA A 452 -15.70 8.92 -29.38
C ALA A 452 -14.42 9.65 -29.83
N GLY A 453 -13.26 8.99 -29.79
CA GLY A 453 -12.00 9.55 -30.30
C GLY A 453 -12.09 9.91 -31.79
N GLN A 454 -12.61 9.01 -32.62
CA GLN A 454 -12.82 9.30 -34.04
C GLN A 454 -13.85 10.41 -34.30
N ALA A 455 -14.85 10.56 -33.44
CA ALA A 455 -15.79 11.67 -33.53
C ALA A 455 -15.10 12.98 -33.14
N MET A 456 -14.25 12.98 -32.11
CA MET A 456 -13.45 14.12 -31.70
C MET A 456 -12.51 14.60 -32.80
N ASP A 457 -11.77 13.70 -33.44
CA ASP A 457 -10.90 14.07 -34.58
C ASP A 457 -11.69 14.78 -35.69
N LYS A 458 -12.91 14.31 -35.96
CA LYS A 458 -13.77 14.81 -37.05
C LYS A 458 -14.53 16.08 -36.71
N VAL A 459 -14.56 16.53 -35.45
CA VAL A 459 -15.30 17.75 -35.08
C VAL A 459 -14.69 18.99 -35.72
N PHE A 460 -13.37 18.95 -35.99
CA PHE A 460 -12.59 20.00 -36.62
C PHE A 460 -12.51 19.89 -38.16
N ASP A 461 -13.05 18.80 -38.75
CA ASP A 461 -12.99 18.58 -40.20
C ASP A 461 -13.87 19.58 -40.98
N ASP A 462 -14.91 20.13 -40.35
CA ASP A 462 -15.81 21.10 -40.98
C ASP A 462 -16.22 22.23 -40.02
N SER A 463 -16.82 23.28 -40.59
CA SER A 463 -17.30 24.45 -39.82
C SER A 463 -18.63 24.22 -39.10
N THR A 464 -19.10 22.96 -38.97
CA THR A 464 -20.34 22.66 -38.26
C THR A 464 -20.11 22.32 -36.80
N GLY A 465 -18.87 22.05 -36.39
CA GLY A 465 -18.54 21.65 -35.02
C GLY A 465 -19.21 20.34 -34.61
N ILE A 466 -19.50 19.45 -35.57
CA ILE A 466 -20.13 18.15 -35.27
C ILE A 466 -19.29 17.04 -35.89
N GLY A 467 -18.69 16.23 -35.04
CA GLY A 467 -17.93 15.04 -35.41
C GLY A 467 -18.77 13.78 -35.26
N VAL A 468 -18.68 12.84 -36.21
CA VAL A 468 -19.51 11.63 -36.19
C VAL A 468 -18.72 10.39 -36.56
N ALA A 469 -18.80 9.39 -35.71
CA ALA A 469 -18.20 8.09 -35.91
C ALA A 469 -19.18 7.00 -35.45
N ARG A 470 -19.89 6.40 -36.43
CA ARG A 470 -20.77 5.23 -36.27
C ARG A 470 -21.77 5.31 -35.10
N THR A 471 -21.36 4.99 -33.88
CA THR A 471 -22.16 4.95 -32.65
C THR A 471 -22.02 6.19 -31.76
N ALA A 472 -21.14 7.12 -32.13
CA ALA A 472 -20.87 8.36 -31.42
C ALA A 472 -21.03 9.59 -32.32
N ALA A 473 -21.58 10.65 -31.76
CA ALA A 473 -21.57 11.99 -32.33
C ALA A 473 -21.11 12.98 -31.27
N LEU A 474 -20.03 13.72 -31.54
CA LEU A 474 -19.57 14.83 -30.71
C LEU A 474 -20.19 16.12 -31.27
N ILE A 475 -20.83 16.90 -30.40
CA ILE A 475 -21.41 18.20 -30.72
C ILE A 475 -20.61 19.26 -29.96
N GLY A 476 -19.85 20.05 -30.69
CA GLY A 476 -19.11 21.20 -30.18
C GLY A 476 -19.99 22.38 -29.85
N HIS A 477 -19.44 23.24 -28.99
CA HIS A 477 -19.97 24.57 -28.67
C HIS A 477 -19.42 25.61 -29.67
N VAL A 478 -20.09 26.73 -29.80
CA VAL A 478 -19.76 27.82 -30.74
C VAL A 478 -19.00 28.94 -30.03
N GLU A 479 -19.37 29.26 -28.80
CA GLU A 479 -18.67 30.24 -27.96
C GLU A 479 -17.80 29.54 -26.93
N ASP A 480 -16.73 30.18 -26.46
CA ASP A 480 -15.90 29.64 -25.39
C ASP A 480 -16.68 29.69 -24.06
N VAL A 481 -17.44 28.63 -23.79
CA VAL A 481 -18.39 28.53 -22.68
C VAL A 481 -18.05 27.36 -21.76
N VAL A 482 -18.26 27.57 -20.47
CA VAL A 482 -18.06 26.54 -19.42
C VAL A 482 -19.32 25.69 -19.19
N ASP A 483 -20.46 26.13 -19.71
CA ASP A 483 -21.71 25.39 -19.71
C ASP A 483 -22.67 25.88 -20.82
N LEU A 484 -23.70 25.07 -21.10
CA LEU A 484 -24.75 25.39 -22.05
C LEU A 484 -26.08 24.73 -21.67
N CYS A 485 -27.19 25.28 -22.16
CA CYS A 485 -28.49 24.65 -21.97
C CYS A 485 -28.76 23.58 -23.03
N LEU A 486 -28.81 22.32 -22.61
CA LEU A 486 -29.04 21.19 -23.49
C LEU A 486 -30.47 20.65 -23.35
N THR A 487 -31.19 20.57 -24.47
CA THR A 487 -32.44 19.84 -24.59
C THR A 487 -32.29 18.64 -25.53
N VAL A 488 -32.61 17.45 -25.05
CA VAL A 488 -32.64 16.23 -25.87
C VAL A 488 -34.07 15.75 -26.06
N LYS A 489 -34.43 15.31 -27.27
CA LYS A 489 -35.76 14.77 -27.60
C LYS A 489 -35.64 13.57 -28.52
N ALA A 490 -36.40 12.51 -28.23
CA ALA A 490 -36.59 11.42 -29.17
C ALA A 490 -37.98 11.50 -29.82
N LEU A 491 -38.06 11.47 -31.15
CA LEU A 491 -39.32 11.49 -31.91
C LEU A 491 -39.51 10.21 -32.70
N ARG A 492 -40.76 9.78 -32.88
CA ARG A 492 -41.11 8.61 -33.72
C ARG A 492 -40.87 8.87 -35.21
N THR A 493 -40.90 10.13 -35.62
CA THR A 493 -40.81 10.58 -37.00
C THR A 493 -39.88 11.78 -37.10
N ALA A 494 -39.45 12.11 -38.32
CA ALA A 494 -38.57 13.24 -38.56
C ALA A 494 -39.23 14.56 -38.09
N PRO A 495 -38.50 15.40 -37.32
CA PRO A 495 -39.03 16.69 -36.88
C PRO A 495 -39.25 17.63 -38.06
N PRO A 496 -40.24 18.55 -37.97
CA PRO A 496 -40.39 19.66 -38.90
C PRO A 496 -39.08 20.40 -39.16
N ARG A 497 -38.87 20.86 -40.41
CA ARG A 497 -37.73 21.70 -40.77
C ARG A 497 -38.00 23.12 -40.28
N ARG A 498 -37.56 23.44 -39.07
CA ARG A 498 -37.64 24.77 -38.47
C ARG A 498 -36.24 25.34 -38.30
N THR A 499 -35.83 26.23 -39.18
CA THR A 499 -34.48 26.81 -39.18
C THR A 499 -34.48 28.25 -38.64
N ALA A 500 -35.64 28.92 -38.69
CA ALA A 500 -35.81 30.27 -38.15
C ALA A 500 -35.50 30.36 -36.64
N GLY A 501 -34.61 31.30 -36.29
CA GLY A 501 -34.18 31.59 -34.92
C GLY A 501 -33.08 30.66 -34.39
N TRP A 502 -32.42 29.90 -35.28
CA TRP A 502 -31.25 29.07 -34.97
C TRP A 502 -30.06 29.50 -35.82
N ASP A 503 -28.88 29.53 -35.23
CA ASP A 503 -27.64 29.88 -35.93
C ASP A 503 -27.12 28.70 -36.75
N GLN A 504 -27.29 27.49 -36.22
CA GLN A 504 -26.93 26.26 -36.91
C GLN A 504 -28.01 25.19 -36.80
N VAL A 505 -28.29 24.52 -37.91
CA VAL A 505 -29.14 23.32 -37.94
C VAL A 505 -28.51 22.25 -38.81
N ASN A 506 -28.03 21.18 -38.17
CA ASN A 506 -27.30 20.10 -38.83
C ASN A 506 -27.97 18.76 -38.53
N GLU A 507 -28.06 17.88 -39.52
CA GLU A 507 -28.58 16.52 -39.35
C GLU A 507 -27.55 15.47 -39.77
N VAL A 508 -27.22 14.58 -38.85
CA VAL A 508 -26.19 13.56 -39.01
C VAL A 508 -26.72 12.15 -38.73
N PRO A 509 -26.12 11.10 -39.32
CA PRO A 509 -26.45 9.72 -38.98
C PRO A 509 -25.82 9.30 -37.65
N ILE A 510 -26.50 8.45 -36.89
CA ILE A 510 -25.92 7.74 -35.74
C ILE A 510 -26.52 6.34 -35.64
N VAL A 511 -25.77 5.38 -35.12
CA VAL A 511 -26.21 3.99 -34.93
C VAL A 511 -26.27 3.68 -33.44
N SER A 512 -27.33 3.00 -33.02
CA SER A 512 -27.41 2.39 -31.69
C SER A 512 -27.31 0.87 -31.84
N LEU A 513 -26.23 0.27 -31.34
CA LEU A 513 -25.97 -1.17 -31.41
C LEU A 513 -26.60 -1.92 -30.24
N SER A 514 -26.67 -1.29 -29.07
CA SER A 514 -27.30 -1.85 -27.88
C SER A 514 -28.79 -1.53 -27.80
N GLY A 515 -29.24 -0.50 -28.53
CA GLY A 515 -30.57 0.08 -28.37
C GLY A 515 -30.58 1.18 -27.31
N ARG A 516 -29.41 1.71 -26.95
CA ARG A 516 -29.22 2.89 -26.11
C ARG A 516 -28.53 4.01 -26.88
N LEU A 517 -29.00 5.22 -26.71
CA LEU A 517 -28.30 6.46 -27.06
C LEU A 517 -28.53 7.46 -25.94
N THR A 518 -27.47 8.03 -25.38
CA THR A 518 -27.58 9.01 -24.31
C THR A 518 -26.47 10.05 -24.42
N VAL A 519 -26.58 11.07 -23.57
CA VAL A 519 -25.53 12.04 -23.30
C VAL A 519 -24.95 11.73 -21.91
N PRO A 520 -23.63 11.87 -21.68
CA PRO A 520 -23.04 11.70 -20.36
C PRO A 520 -23.72 12.56 -19.29
N GLU A 521 -24.08 11.94 -18.17
CA GLU A 521 -24.60 12.62 -17.00
C GLU A 521 -23.44 13.09 -16.12
N LYS A 522 -23.63 14.19 -15.39
CA LYS A 522 -22.66 14.69 -14.43
C LYS A 522 -22.63 13.74 -13.23
N GLY A 523 -21.67 12.82 -13.22
CA GLY A 523 -21.39 11.91 -12.11
C GLY A 523 -20.59 12.60 -11.01
N GLU A 524 -19.55 11.94 -10.51
CA GLU A 524 -18.57 12.56 -9.60
C GLU A 524 -17.57 13.48 -10.31
N GLY A 525 -17.57 13.48 -11.66
CA GLY A 525 -16.73 14.35 -12.49
C GLY A 525 -17.32 15.75 -12.71
N GLU A 526 -16.50 16.63 -13.30
CA GLU A 526 -16.85 18.04 -13.53
C GLU A 526 -17.76 18.26 -14.75
N VAL A 527 -17.72 17.34 -15.72
CA VAL A 527 -18.39 17.43 -17.01
C VAL A 527 -19.62 16.53 -17.09
N GLY A 528 -20.67 17.02 -17.74
CA GLY A 528 -21.86 16.23 -18.02
C GLY A 528 -23.17 16.99 -17.82
N ALA A 529 -24.26 16.30 -18.12
CA ALA A 529 -25.60 16.82 -17.89
C ALA A 529 -25.92 16.90 -16.39
N GLY A 530 -26.34 18.08 -15.92
CA GLY A 530 -26.74 18.30 -14.53
C GLY A 530 -28.03 17.60 -14.10
N ALA A 531 -28.69 16.84 -14.97
CA ALA A 531 -29.88 16.05 -14.65
C ALA A 531 -29.89 14.75 -15.47
N PRO A 532 -30.62 13.71 -15.01
CA PRO A 532 -30.71 12.45 -15.72
C PRO A 532 -31.18 12.60 -17.17
N MET A 533 -30.49 11.93 -18.10
CA MET A 533 -30.75 12.00 -19.54
C MET A 533 -31.43 10.72 -20.03
N PRO A 534 -32.54 10.82 -20.78
CA PRO A 534 -33.30 9.65 -21.20
C PRO A 534 -32.60 8.91 -22.34
N ASN A 535 -32.88 7.61 -22.48
CA ASN A 535 -32.48 6.86 -23.65
C ASN A 535 -33.19 7.37 -24.93
N LEU A 536 -32.42 7.92 -25.86
CA LEU A 536 -32.89 8.51 -27.11
C LEU A 536 -33.18 7.47 -28.22
N ALA A 537 -32.71 6.23 -28.06
CA ALA A 537 -32.93 5.13 -29.00
C ALA A 537 -34.30 4.43 -28.78
N ILE A 538 -35.39 5.18 -28.95
CA ILE A 538 -36.76 4.72 -28.63
C ILE A 538 -37.29 3.56 -29.50
N ALA A 539 -36.63 3.24 -30.62
CA ALA A 539 -36.96 2.11 -31.48
C ALA A 539 -36.02 0.91 -31.24
N GLY A 540 -35.21 0.94 -30.17
CA GLY A 540 -34.21 -0.07 -29.86
C GLY A 540 -32.99 -0.01 -30.80
N LYS A 541 -32.39 -1.17 -31.06
CA LYS A 541 -31.21 -1.29 -31.91
C LYS A 541 -31.51 -0.82 -33.34
N GLY A 542 -30.64 0.00 -33.92
CA GLY A 542 -30.82 0.42 -35.30
C GLY A 542 -30.15 1.73 -35.67
N ARG A 543 -30.56 2.27 -36.83
CA ARG A 543 -30.07 3.54 -37.37
C ARG A 543 -31.01 4.67 -37.03
N TYR A 544 -30.41 5.74 -36.55
CA TYR A 544 -31.08 6.97 -36.16
C TYR A 544 -30.50 8.16 -36.92
N ARG A 545 -31.27 9.24 -36.87
CA ARG A 545 -30.88 10.55 -37.35
C ARG A 545 -30.87 11.48 -36.14
N LEU A 546 -29.78 12.22 -36.02
CA LEU A 546 -29.56 13.20 -34.98
C LEU A 546 -29.60 14.58 -35.63
N ARG A 547 -30.60 15.39 -35.31
CA ARG A 547 -30.67 16.78 -35.75
C ARG A 547 -30.32 17.70 -34.59
N VAL A 548 -29.25 18.46 -34.77
CA VAL A 548 -28.71 19.40 -33.79
C VAL A 548 -29.09 20.80 -34.23
N TYR A 549 -29.65 21.55 -33.29
CA TYR A 549 -29.96 22.96 -33.42
C TYR A 549 -29.12 23.70 -32.39
N VAL A 550 -28.37 24.70 -32.82
CA VAL A 550 -27.52 25.53 -31.96
C VAL A 550 -27.89 26.99 -32.16
N ARG A 551 -28.01 27.73 -31.06
CA ARG A 551 -28.11 29.19 -31.08
C ARG A 551 -27.40 29.80 -29.89
N VAL A 552 -26.94 31.03 -30.06
CA VAL A 552 -26.39 31.86 -29.00
C VAL A 552 -27.39 32.99 -28.71
N GLY A 553 -27.74 33.17 -27.44
CA GLY A 553 -28.67 34.22 -27.02
C GLY A 553 -28.28 34.85 -25.69
N ASP A 554 -29.17 35.70 -25.17
CA ASP A 554 -28.94 36.46 -23.93
C ASP A 554 -28.72 35.58 -22.69
N VAL A 555 -29.13 34.31 -22.75
CA VAL A 555 -29.00 33.31 -21.67
C VAL A 555 -27.81 32.36 -21.87
N GLY A 556 -26.92 32.66 -22.83
CA GLY A 556 -25.82 31.81 -23.24
C GLY A 556 -26.16 30.92 -24.44
N GLU A 557 -25.35 29.87 -24.62
CA GLU A 557 -25.50 28.92 -25.72
C GLU A 557 -26.59 27.87 -25.41
N GLU A 558 -27.48 27.64 -26.38
CA GLU A 558 -28.61 26.72 -26.26
C GLU A 558 -28.59 25.66 -27.35
N HIS A 559 -28.60 24.40 -26.95
CA HIS A 559 -28.59 23.25 -27.86
C HIS A 559 -29.91 22.47 -27.77
N LEU A 560 -30.45 22.12 -28.93
CA LEU A 560 -31.54 21.17 -29.06
C LEU A 560 -31.10 20.00 -29.95
N VAL A 561 -31.08 18.81 -29.36
CA VAL A 561 -30.75 17.55 -30.04
C VAL A 561 -32.00 16.72 -30.20
N VAL A 562 -32.39 16.46 -31.44
CA VAL A 562 -33.55 15.64 -31.77
C VAL A 562 -33.12 14.35 -32.46
N VAL A 563 -33.44 13.22 -31.84
CA VAL A 563 -33.14 11.87 -32.33
C VAL A 563 -34.41 11.22 -32.86
N PHE A 564 -34.35 10.62 -34.04
CA PHE A 564 -35.48 9.90 -34.62
C PHE A 564 -35.03 8.75 -35.51
N PRO A 565 -35.82 7.68 -35.67
CA PRO A 565 -35.45 6.57 -36.55
C PRO A 565 -35.26 7.02 -38.00
N GLY A 566 -34.18 6.57 -38.64
CA GLY A 566 -33.95 6.88 -40.05
C GLY A 566 -32.70 6.23 -40.63
N ALA A 567 -32.81 5.69 -41.84
CA ALA A 567 -31.75 4.89 -42.47
C ALA A 567 -30.73 5.71 -43.30
N SER A 568 -30.98 7.02 -43.49
CA SER A 568 -30.11 7.89 -44.30
C SER A 568 -28.73 8.01 -43.68
N ARG A 569 -27.69 7.86 -44.51
CA ARG A 569 -26.28 8.10 -44.14
C ARG A 569 -25.79 9.51 -44.49
N LYS A 570 -26.61 10.34 -45.14
CA LYS A 570 -26.19 11.66 -45.60
C LYS A 570 -26.12 12.64 -44.44
N ARG A 571 -25.06 13.46 -44.34
CA ARG A 571 -25.09 14.68 -43.53
C ARG A 571 -25.92 15.74 -44.26
N LEU A 572 -26.75 16.50 -43.54
CA LEU A 572 -27.53 17.60 -44.09
C LEU A 572 -27.28 18.86 -43.28
N LYS A 573 -26.82 19.92 -43.94
CA LYS A 573 -26.80 21.28 -43.38
C LYS A 573 -28.09 21.98 -43.81
N LEU A 574 -28.95 22.31 -42.85
CA LEU A 574 -30.17 23.06 -43.11
C LEU A 574 -29.84 24.54 -42.93
N LYS A 575 -30.00 25.33 -43.99
CA LYS A 575 -29.75 26.78 -43.92
C LYS A 575 -30.83 27.45 -43.06
N PRO A 576 -30.46 28.32 -42.10
CA PRO A 576 -31.37 29.22 -41.36
C PRO A 576 -32.45 29.84 -42.22
#